data_AF-A0A4Q5VJ39-F1
#
_entry.id   AF-A0A4Q5VJ39-F1
#
_cell.length_a   1.000
_cell.length_b   1.000
_cell.length_c   1.000
_cell.angle_alpha   90.00
_cell.angle_beta   90.00
_cell.angle_gamma   90.00
#
_symmetry.space_group_name_H-M   'P 1'
#
loop_
_entity.id
_entity.type
_entity.pdbx_description
1 polymer ?
#
loop_
_entity_poly.entity_id
_entity_poly.type
_entity_poly.pdbx_seq_one_letter_code
_entity_poly.pdbx_strand_id
1 'polypeptide(L)'
;MLLFIISSWSKNDLCKRSTQFLYYRLQEDQFMELGTGAMTGAGGLKRVPSEFLNNFEFALPPLSEQITILKYLEQYLIKNEYLMSKAQSAIQLMQERRTALISAAVTGKIDVRDWQNQNKNTEVKMECSA
;
A
#
# COMPACT_ATOMS: atom_id res chain seq x y z
N MET A 1 10.49 0.17 -2.85
CA MET A 1 11.34 1.26 -2.35
C MET A 1 11.40 1.31 -0.82
N LEU A 2 10.35 0.89 -0.10
CA LEU A 2 10.34 0.83 1.38
C LEU A 2 11.22 -0.31 1.96
N LEU A 3 11.33 -1.46 1.27
CA LEU A 3 12.22 -2.57 1.63
C LEU A 3 13.71 -2.21 1.83
N PHE A 4 14.23 -1.20 1.11
CA PHE A 4 15.66 -0.83 1.20
C PHE A 4 15.98 -0.08 2.49
N ILE A 5 14.97 0.55 3.11
CA ILE A 5 15.13 1.29 4.35
C ILE A 5 15.08 0.36 5.57
N ILE A 6 14.60 -0.89 5.48
CA ILE A 6 14.40 -1.72 6.67
C ILE A 6 15.49 -2.81 6.80
N SER A 7 15.97 -3.39 5.69
CA SER A 7 16.96 -4.48 5.74
C SER A 7 18.42 -4.03 6.00
N SER A 8 18.72 -2.73 5.92
CA SER A 8 20.06 -2.16 6.13
C SER A 8 20.38 -1.78 7.59
N TRP A 9 19.46 -1.99 8.55
CA TRP A 9 19.61 -1.45 9.91
C TRP A 9 20.15 -2.50 10.86
N SER A 10 21.49 -2.55 10.88
CA SER A 10 22.31 -3.29 11.84
C SER A 10 21.82 -3.09 13.28
N LYS A 11 21.78 -4.21 14.00
CA LYS A 11 21.40 -4.36 15.41
C LYS A 11 22.36 -3.56 16.31
N ASN A 12 22.06 -2.29 16.58
CA ASN A 12 22.30 -1.59 17.85
C ASN A 12 22.23 -0.08 17.61
N ASP A 13 21.19 0.54 18.20
CA ASP A 13 21.24 1.84 18.89
C ASP A 13 19.81 2.10 19.39
N LEU A 14 19.62 2.18 20.71
CA LEU A 14 18.31 2.44 21.33
C LEU A 14 17.70 3.76 20.81
N CYS A 15 18.55 4.75 20.52
CA CYS A 15 18.20 6.02 19.89
C CYS A 15 17.52 5.85 18.51
N LYS A 16 17.93 4.84 17.72
CA LYS A 16 17.33 4.60 16.40
C LYS A 16 15.90 4.07 16.50
N ARG A 17 15.60 3.28 17.54
CA ARG A 17 14.25 2.72 17.75
C ARG A 17 13.25 3.78 18.22
N SER A 18 13.65 4.70 19.10
CA SER A 18 12.77 5.82 19.48
C SER A 18 12.42 6.68 18.27
N THR A 19 13.37 6.93 17.36
CA THR A 19 13.12 7.69 16.13
C THR A 19 12.15 6.97 15.19
N GLN A 20 12.26 5.64 15.08
CA GLN A 20 11.35 4.84 14.24
C GLN A 20 9.93 4.84 14.79
N PHE A 21 9.76 4.77 16.12
CA PHE A 21 8.44 4.91 16.74
C PHE A 21 7.81 6.27 16.44
N LEU A 22 8.58 7.36 16.57
CA LEU A 22 8.13 8.70 16.21
C LEU A 22 7.73 8.80 14.73
N TYR A 23 8.50 8.20 13.82
CA TYR A 23 8.17 8.18 12.40
C TYR A 23 6.78 7.58 12.15
N TYR A 24 6.47 6.41 12.70
CA TYR A 24 5.14 5.81 12.56
C TYR A 24 4.06 6.65 13.24
N ARG A 25 4.35 7.26 14.38
CA ARG A 25 3.39 8.12 15.10
C ARG A 25 3.01 9.36 14.29
N LEU A 26 3.96 9.96 13.57
CA LEU A 26 3.73 11.10 12.68
C LEU A 26 3.04 10.71 11.37
N GLN A 27 3.02 9.42 11.02
CA GLN A 27 2.26 8.92 9.87
C GLN A 27 0.80 8.60 10.20
N GLU A 28 0.40 8.65 11.46
CA GLU A 28 -0.99 8.41 11.83
C GLU A 28 -1.92 9.47 11.25
N ASP A 29 -3.11 9.03 10.82
CA ASP A 29 -4.11 9.89 10.18
C ASP A 29 -4.49 11.08 11.05
N GLN A 30 -4.57 10.87 12.37
CA GLN A 30 -4.89 11.93 13.33
C GLN A 30 -3.87 13.08 13.28
N PHE A 31 -2.58 12.76 13.19
CA PHE A 31 -1.54 13.78 13.08
C PHE A 31 -1.64 14.51 11.72
N MET A 32 -1.83 13.75 10.65
CA MET A 32 -1.91 14.30 9.29
C MET A 32 -3.15 15.20 9.10
N GLU A 33 -4.29 14.84 9.68
CA GLU A 33 -5.52 15.62 9.65
C GLU A 33 -5.36 16.93 10.41
N LEU A 34 -4.88 16.87 11.67
CA LEU A 34 -4.62 18.04 12.49
C LEU A 34 -3.58 18.97 11.84
N GLY A 35 -2.51 18.39 11.27
CA GLY A 35 -1.48 19.13 10.55
C GLY A 35 -2.02 19.82 9.32
N THR A 36 -2.91 19.16 8.56
CA THR A 36 -3.58 19.73 7.39
C THR A 36 -4.52 20.87 7.77
N GLY A 37 -5.25 20.74 8.89
CA GLY A 37 -6.12 21.79 9.44
C GLY A 37 -5.36 23.01 9.94
N ALA A 38 -4.15 22.82 10.47
CA ALA A 38 -3.27 23.89 10.94
C ALA A 38 -2.42 24.54 9.82
N MET A 39 -2.50 24.06 8.57
CA MET A 39 -1.68 24.60 7.48
C MET A 39 -2.02 26.06 7.19
N THR A 40 -1.00 26.90 7.17
CA THR A 40 -1.12 28.32 6.83
C THR A 40 -0.43 28.62 5.50
N GLY A 41 -0.99 29.54 4.72
CA GLY A 41 -0.45 29.96 3.42
C GLY A 41 -1.53 30.33 2.41
N ALA A 42 -1.23 31.29 1.54
CA ALA A 42 -2.07 31.69 0.42
C ALA A 42 -1.48 31.22 -0.92
N GLY A 43 -2.29 31.12 -1.97
CA GLY A 43 -1.82 30.84 -3.33
C GLY A 43 -1.26 29.42 -3.56
N GLY A 44 -1.77 28.40 -2.85
CA GLY A 44 -1.38 27.00 -3.05
C GLY A 44 -0.10 26.57 -2.33
N LEU A 45 0.65 27.49 -1.71
CA LEU A 45 1.83 27.21 -0.90
C LEU A 45 1.45 27.05 0.58
N LYS A 46 0.70 26.00 0.90
CA LYS A 46 0.36 25.66 2.28
C LYS A 46 1.59 25.07 2.99
N ARG A 47 1.90 25.58 4.18
CA ARG A 47 2.97 25.06 5.05
C ARG A 47 2.39 24.70 6.42
N VAL A 48 2.95 23.66 7.02
CA VAL A 48 2.66 23.34 8.42
C VAL A 48 3.49 24.30 9.28
N PRO A 49 2.87 25.06 10.20
CA PRO A 49 3.60 25.97 11.06
C PRO A 49 4.45 25.19 12.07
N SER A 50 5.65 25.69 12.38
CA SER A 50 6.55 25.03 13.35
C SER A 50 5.92 24.92 14.75
N GLU A 51 5.06 25.87 15.11
CA GLU A 51 4.31 25.84 16.38
C GLU A 51 3.40 24.61 16.50
N PHE A 52 2.78 24.18 15.41
CA PHE A 52 1.96 22.97 15.41
C PHE A 52 2.80 21.74 15.79
N LEU A 53 4.00 21.62 15.20
CA LEU A 53 4.89 20.49 15.48
C LEU A 53 5.40 20.51 16.94
N ASN A 54 5.73 21.69 17.45
CA ASN A 54 6.25 21.83 18.82
C ASN A 54 5.19 21.61 19.89
N ASN A 55 3.93 21.94 19.59
CA ASN A 55 2.81 21.82 20.53
C ASN A 55 2.01 20.52 20.35
N PHE A 56 2.42 19.65 19.42
CA PHE A 56 1.73 18.38 19.21
C PHE A 56 2.03 17.41 20.35
N GLU A 57 1.02 17.17 21.19
CA GLU A 57 1.09 16.21 22.28
C GLU A 57 0.75 14.80 21.79
N PHE A 58 1.58 13.83 22.16
CA PHE A 58 1.31 12.43 21.90
C PHE A 58 1.77 11.58 23.09
N ALA A 59 1.09 10.45 23.29
CA ALA A 59 1.50 9.47 24.29
C ALA A 59 2.82 8.83 23.87
N LEU A 60 3.85 8.97 24.71
CA LEU A 60 5.13 8.29 24.54
C LEU A 60 5.22 7.13 25.56
N PRO A 61 4.91 5.88 25.14
CA PRO A 61 4.97 4.73 26.03
C PRO A 61 6.43 4.39 26.42
N PRO A 62 6.67 3.55 27.44
CA PRO A 62 8.02 3.13 27.82
C PRO A 62 8.73 2.37 26.69
N LEU A 63 10.08 2.39 26.70
CA LEU A 63 10.90 1.80 25.63
C LEU A 63 10.59 0.32 25.36
N SER A 64 10.25 -0.45 26.38
CA SER A 64 9.88 -1.87 26.23
C SER A 64 8.63 -2.06 25.37
N GLU A 65 7.64 -1.19 25.56
CA GLU A 65 6.38 -1.20 24.81
C GLU A 65 6.61 -0.68 23.38
N GLN A 66 7.39 0.39 23.22
CA GLN A 66 7.78 0.89 21.89
C GLN A 66 8.44 -0.21 21.06
N ILE A 67 9.35 -0.99 21.65
CA ILE A 67 10.02 -2.12 20.96
C ILE A 67 9.01 -3.20 20.56
N THR A 68 8.03 -3.48 21.42
CA THR A 68 7.00 -4.50 21.16
C THR A 68 6.09 -4.08 20.00
N ILE A 69 5.63 -2.84 20.01
CA ILE A 69 4.82 -2.25 18.93
C ILE A 69 5.59 -2.26 17.62
N LEU A 70 6.85 -1.81 17.62
CA LEU A 70 7.69 -1.80 16.43
C LEU A 70 7.90 -3.19 15.83
N LYS A 71 8.16 -4.20 16.67
CA LYS A 71 8.31 -5.59 16.20
C LYS A 71 7.02 -6.11 15.55
N TYR A 72 5.87 -5.78 16.13
CA TYR A 72 4.58 -6.16 15.55
C TYR A 72 4.37 -5.50 14.18
N LEU A 73 4.65 -4.19 14.06
CA LEU A 73 4.57 -3.46 12.81
C LEU A 73 5.53 -4.01 11.75
N GLU A 74 6.78 -4.31 12.12
CA GLU A 74 7.78 -4.90 11.22
C GLU A 74 7.28 -6.23 10.63
N GLN A 75 6.73 -7.12 11.46
CA GLN A 75 6.17 -8.39 10.99
C GLN A 75 5.01 -8.19 10.03
N TYR A 76 4.12 -7.25 10.34
CA TYR A 76 2.98 -6.91 9.48
C TYR A 76 3.42 -6.34 8.13
N LEU A 77 4.39 -5.43 8.13
CA LEU A 77 4.95 -4.83 6.91
C LEU A 77 5.62 -5.87 6.02
N ILE A 78 6.44 -6.77 6.60
CA ILE A 78 7.08 -7.87 5.84
C ILE A 78 6.03 -8.76 5.17
N LYS A 79 4.95 -9.10 5.90
CA LYS A 79 3.86 -9.90 5.35
C LYS A 79 3.18 -9.18 4.18
N ASN A 80 2.91 -7.88 4.32
CA ASN A 80 2.31 -7.10 3.24
C ASN A 80 3.21 -6.99 2.03
N GLU A 81 4.51 -6.76 2.21
CA GLU A 81 5.47 -6.69 1.11
C GLU A 81 5.57 -8.03 0.38
N TYR A 82 5.54 -9.15 1.09
CA TYR A 82 5.48 -10.47 0.49
C TYR A 82 4.21 -10.64 -0.37
N LEU A 83 3.05 -10.25 0.15
CA LEU A 83 1.78 -10.33 -0.60
C LEU A 83 1.77 -9.41 -1.82
N MET A 84 2.27 -8.18 -1.69
CA MET A 84 2.40 -7.23 -2.79
C MET A 84 3.31 -7.77 -3.89
N SER A 85 4.45 -8.36 -3.52
CA SER A 85 5.37 -8.99 -4.47
C SER A 85 4.69 -10.13 -5.22
N LYS A 86 3.96 -11.00 -4.52
CA LYS A 86 3.20 -12.10 -5.15
C LYS A 86 2.13 -11.59 -6.10
N ALA A 87 1.39 -10.55 -5.71
CA ALA A 87 0.38 -9.93 -6.58
C ALA A 87 1.01 -9.34 -7.84
N GLN A 88 2.14 -8.65 -7.72
CA GLN A 88 2.88 -8.10 -8.87
C GLN A 88 3.38 -9.19 -9.80
N SER A 89 3.96 -10.28 -9.28
CA SER A 89 4.36 -11.43 -10.09
C SER A 89 3.18 -12.10 -10.80
N ALA A 90 2.02 -12.20 -10.14
CA ALA A 90 0.82 -12.75 -10.75
C ALA A 90 0.32 -11.86 -11.91
N ILE A 91 0.31 -10.53 -11.74
CA ILE A 91 -0.04 -9.58 -12.80
C ILE A 91 0.91 -9.74 -13.99
N GLN A 92 2.22 -9.81 -13.75
CA GLN A 92 3.20 -10.01 -14.80
C GLN A 92 2.96 -11.33 -15.56
N LEU A 93 2.75 -12.44 -14.84
CA LEU A 93 2.48 -13.73 -15.46
C LEU A 93 1.19 -13.71 -16.30
N MET A 94 0.15 -13.01 -15.84
CA MET A 94 -1.10 -12.86 -16.60
C MET A 94 -0.88 -12.04 -17.88
N GLN A 95 -0.04 -11.00 -17.84
CA GLN A 95 0.31 -10.19 -19.02
C GLN A 95 1.14 -10.99 -20.04
N GLU A 96 2.11 -11.77 -19.57
CA GLU A 96 2.90 -12.67 -20.41
C GLU A 96 2.01 -13.72 -21.09
N ARG A 97 1.12 -14.37 -20.32
CA ARG A 97 0.15 -15.34 -20.85
C ARG A 97 -0.78 -14.72 -21.88
N ARG A 98 -1.30 -13.51 -21.61
CA ARG A 98 -2.15 -12.78 -22.56
C ARG A 98 -1.41 -12.54 -23.88
N THR A 99 -0.17 -12.07 -23.80
CA THR A 99 0.65 -11.79 -25.00
C THR A 99 0.95 -13.07 -25.78
N ALA A 100 1.30 -14.16 -25.08
CA ALA A 100 1.54 -15.46 -25.71
C ALA A 100 0.29 -16.02 -26.40
N LEU A 101 -0.89 -15.90 -25.77
CA LEU A 101 -2.16 -16.32 -26.35
C LEU A 101 -2.52 -15.51 -27.61
N ILE A 102 -2.35 -14.18 -27.57
CA ILE A 102 -2.56 -13.33 -28.76
C ILE A 102 -1.60 -13.74 -29.88
N SER A 103 -0.31 -13.93 -29.57
CA SER A 103 0.69 -14.37 -30.55
C SER A 103 0.34 -15.73 -31.15
N ALA A 104 -0.09 -16.69 -30.33
CA ALA A 104 -0.51 -18.01 -30.80
C ALA A 104 -1.76 -17.97 -31.69
N ALA A 105 -2.73 -17.10 -31.38
CA ALA A 105 -3.90 -16.88 -32.22
C ALA A 105 -3.54 -16.22 -33.57
N VAL A 106 -2.70 -15.18 -33.55
CA VAL A 106 -2.28 -14.46 -34.77
C VAL A 106 -1.39 -15.32 -35.67
N THR A 107 -0.57 -16.19 -35.09
CA THR A 107 0.25 -17.15 -35.85
C THR A 107 -0.54 -18.38 -36.33
N GLY A 108 -1.86 -18.44 -36.06
CA GLY A 108 -2.72 -19.54 -36.50
C GLY A 108 -2.48 -20.86 -35.76
N LYS A 109 -1.70 -20.86 -34.67
CA LYS A 109 -1.52 -22.04 -33.81
C LYS A 109 -2.77 -22.34 -32.96
N ILE A 110 -3.61 -21.33 -32.75
CA ILE A 110 -4.92 -21.44 -32.09
C ILE A 110 -5.97 -20.94 -33.08
N ASP A 111 -6.90 -21.79 -33.47
CA ASP A 111 -8.03 -21.40 -34.33
C ASP A 111 -9.17 -20.83 -33.47
N VAL A 112 -9.55 -19.59 -33.77
CA VAL A 112 -10.56 -18.79 -33.05
C VAL A 112 -11.76 -18.45 -33.92
N ARG A 113 -11.83 -18.97 -35.16
CA ARG A 113 -12.86 -18.58 -36.14
C ARG A 113 -14.27 -19.05 -35.78
N ASP A 114 -14.37 -20.21 -35.14
CA ASP A 114 -15.65 -20.79 -34.71
C ASP A 114 -15.92 -20.58 -33.20
N TRP A 115 -15.17 -19.70 -32.54
CA TRP A 115 -15.32 -19.48 -31.10
C TRP A 115 -16.61 -18.70 -30.78
N GLN A 116 -17.50 -19.33 -30.02
CA GLN A 116 -18.72 -18.70 -29.50
C GLN A 116 -18.59 -18.41 -28.00
N ASN A 117 -18.84 -17.16 -27.60
CA ASN A 117 -18.87 -16.75 -26.19
C ASN A 117 -20.10 -17.35 -25.49
N GLN A 118 -19.88 -18.31 -24.60
CA GLN A 118 -20.94 -19.01 -23.86
C GLN A 118 -21.64 -18.13 -22.79
N ASN A 119 -21.16 -16.90 -22.53
CA ASN A 119 -21.71 -16.02 -21.50
C ASN A 119 -22.81 -15.05 -21.99
N LYS A 120 -23.30 -15.17 -23.22
CA LYS A 120 -24.41 -14.32 -23.72
C LYS A 120 -25.79 -14.67 -23.13
N ASN A 121 -25.92 -15.74 -22.35
CA ASN A 121 -27.22 -16.25 -21.88
C ASN A 121 -27.57 -15.89 -20.42
N THR A 122 -26.77 -15.08 -19.72
CA THR A 122 -27.07 -14.67 -18.33
C THR A 122 -27.71 -13.28 -18.23
N GLU A 123 -27.91 -12.57 -19.34
CA GLU A 123 -28.80 -11.40 -19.41
C GLU A 123 -30.25 -11.85 -19.63
N VAL A 124 -30.78 -12.69 -18.73
CA VAL A 124 -32.21 -13.04 -18.73
C VAL A 124 -32.91 -12.20 -17.66
N LYS A 125 -33.54 -11.13 -18.15
CA LYS A 125 -34.76 -10.47 -17.64
C LYS A 125 -34.89 -10.32 -16.12
N MET A 126 -34.37 -9.21 -15.57
CA MET A 126 -35.04 -8.55 -14.44
C MET A 126 -36.04 -7.51 -15.00
N GLU A 127 -37.12 -8.01 -15.60
CA GLU A 127 -38.34 -7.21 -15.79
C GLU A 127 -39.45 -7.79 -14.90
N CYS A 128 -39.72 -7.03 -13.84
CA CYS A 128 -40.99 -6.78 -13.13
C CYS A 128 -41.89 -7.97 -12.71
N SER A 129 -42.16 -8.08 -11.40
CA SER A 129 -43.53 -8.34 -10.91
C SER A 129 -43.71 -7.94 -9.43
N ALA A 130 -44.75 -7.12 -9.21
CA ALA A 130 -45.47 -6.74 -7.98
C ALA A 130 -44.76 -5.85 -6.93
#